data_AF-A0A4P9XRL0-F1
#
_entry.id   AF-A0A4P9XRL0-F1
#
_cell.length_a   1.000
_cell.length_b   1.000
_cell.length_c   1.000
_cell.angle_alpha   90.00
_cell.angle_beta   90.00
_cell.angle_gamma   90.00
#
_symmetry.space_group_name_H-M   'P 1'
#
loop_
_entity.id
_entity.type
_entity.pdbx_description
1 polymer ?
#
loop_
_entity_poly.entity_id
_entity_poly.type
_entity_poly.pdbx_seq_one_letter_code
_entity_poly.pdbx_strand_id
1 'polypeptide(L)'
;MTSYWLLTAVVYVGCLVAPLALVLLIRLWYLTPGLSGRKTPALVLRENTCRVGVLLGSGGHTSEMLALLESMDATRYSPRIYLVTQGDTLSEERTRVWEGQRGQQDGDHARIMLRFVICQLPRARNVGQSFLTAPWSVLQTAYSAAGILWHYRPDLIVCNGPGTCVPVCVIALIYRALWLCPTRTLYVESFARTSTLSLTGRILYPLVDNFVVQWPELQKRYPRALYRGVLV
;
A
#
# COMPACT_ATOMS: atom_id res chain seq x y z
N MET A 1 -0.59 -23.22 -47.65
CA MET A 1 -0.86 -24.08 -46.47
C MET A 1 -0.40 -23.43 -45.16
N THR A 2 0.76 -22.76 -45.13
CA THR A 2 1.29 -22.07 -43.93
C THR A 2 0.42 -20.92 -43.40
N SER A 3 -0.27 -20.17 -44.26
CA SER A 3 -1.17 -19.06 -43.88
C SER A 3 -2.41 -19.51 -43.10
N TYR A 4 -2.98 -20.68 -43.42
CA TYR A 4 -4.15 -21.22 -42.73
C TYR A 4 -3.82 -21.70 -41.30
N TRP A 5 -2.64 -22.29 -41.10
CA TRP A 5 -2.17 -22.69 -39.77
C TRP A 5 -1.90 -21.47 -38.88
N LEU A 6 -1.37 -20.38 -39.44
CA LEU A 6 -1.19 -19.13 -38.71
C LEU A 6 -2.53 -18.49 -38.32
N LEU A 7 -3.48 -18.39 -39.24
CA LEU A 7 -4.81 -17.84 -38.97
C LEU A 7 -5.57 -18.66 -37.91
N THR A 8 -5.56 -19.98 -38.02
CA THR A 8 -6.19 -20.86 -37.04
C THR A 8 -5.51 -20.76 -35.68
N ALA A 9 -4.18 -20.77 -35.61
CA ALA A 9 -3.44 -20.59 -34.36
C ALA A 9 -3.76 -19.24 -33.69
N VAL A 10 -3.82 -18.15 -34.46
CA VAL A 10 -4.18 -16.82 -33.94
C VAL A 10 -5.61 -16.80 -33.39
N VAL A 11 -6.56 -17.42 -34.09
CA VAL A 11 -7.96 -17.52 -33.63
C VAL A 11 -8.04 -18.34 -32.34
N TYR A 12 -7.37 -19.49 -32.26
CA TYR A 12 -7.36 -20.32 -31.04
C TYR A 12 -6.71 -19.62 -29.85
N VAL A 13 -5.57 -18.96 -30.06
CA VAL A 13 -4.91 -18.16 -29.01
C VAL A 13 -5.81 -17.00 -28.58
N GLY A 14 -6.46 -16.32 -29.53
CA GLY A 14 -7.41 -15.25 -29.25
C GLY A 14 -8.60 -15.73 -28.41
N CYS A 15 -9.20 -16.88 -28.75
CA CYS A 15 -10.31 -17.47 -28.00
C CYS A 15 -9.94 -17.89 -26.57
N LEU A 16 -8.66 -18.18 -26.29
CA LEU A 16 -8.18 -18.49 -24.94
C LEU A 16 -7.79 -17.23 -24.15
N VAL A 17 -7.12 -16.28 -24.78
CA VAL A 17 -6.61 -15.07 -24.13
C VAL A 17 -7.72 -14.06 -23.84
N ALA A 18 -8.68 -13.89 -24.75
CA ALA A 18 -9.78 -12.93 -24.58
C ALA A 18 -10.65 -13.16 -23.33
N PRO A 19 -11.13 -14.38 -23.01
CA PRO A 19 -11.91 -14.61 -21.80
C PRO A 19 -11.06 -14.41 -20.53
N LEU A 20 -9.79 -14.81 -20.54
CA LEU A 20 -8.88 -14.57 -19.41
C LEU A 20 -8.67 -13.07 -19.17
N ALA A 21 -8.43 -12.30 -20.23
CA ALA A 21 -8.33 -10.85 -20.16
C ALA A 21 -9.63 -10.22 -19.66
N LEU A 22 -10.79 -10.68 -20.13
CA LEU A 22 -12.09 -10.19 -19.68
C LEU A 22 -12.31 -10.46 -18.19
N VAL A 23 -12.00 -11.68 -17.71
CA VAL A 23 -12.09 -12.03 -16.28
C VAL A 23 -11.16 -11.15 -15.44
N LEU A 24 -9.94 -10.90 -15.92
CA LEU A 24 -8.99 -10.01 -15.24
C LEU A 24 -9.50 -8.57 -15.18
N LEU A 25 -10.07 -8.05 -16.27
CA LEU A 25 -10.65 -6.70 -16.33
C LEU A 25 -11.86 -6.55 -15.41
N ILE A 26 -12.78 -7.52 -15.42
CA ILE A 26 -13.93 -7.56 -14.50
C ILE A 26 -13.44 -7.59 -13.05
N ARG A 27 -12.40 -8.38 -12.77
CA ARG A 27 -11.83 -8.48 -11.43
C ARG A 27 -11.13 -7.19 -11.02
N LEU A 28 -10.37 -6.55 -11.90
CA LEU A 28 -9.72 -5.27 -11.60
C LEU A 28 -10.76 -4.18 -11.33
N TRP A 29 -11.83 -4.13 -12.14
CA TRP A 29 -12.97 -3.25 -11.90
C TRP A 29 -13.64 -3.54 -10.56
N TYR A 30 -13.84 -4.82 -10.21
CA TYR A 30 -14.41 -5.23 -8.94
C TYR A 30 -13.54 -4.85 -7.72
N LEU A 31 -12.22 -4.95 -7.87
CA LEU A 31 -11.26 -4.68 -6.80
C LEU A 31 -10.92 -3.20 -6.62
N THR A 32 -11.31 -2.33 -7.56
CA THR A 32 -11.08 -0.88 -7.53
C THR A 32 -12.32 -0.16 -6.98
N PRO A 33 -12.35 0.22 -5.69
CA PRO A 33 -13.59 0.67 -5.06
C PRO A 33 -14.14 1.97 -5.66
N GLY A 34 -13.26 2.83 -6.18
CA GLY A 34 -13.67 4.06 -6.87
C GLY A 34 -14.44 3.83 -8.16
N LEU A 35 -14.23 2.68 -8.82
CA LEU A 35 -14.93 2.31 -10.06
C LEU A 35 -16.15 1.43 -9.79
N SER A 36 -16.05 0.49 -8.85
CA SER A 36 -17.14 -0.42 -8.50
C SER A 36 -18.24 0.25 -7.67
N GLY A 37 -17.93 1.35 -6.97
CA GLY A 37 -18.85 2.01 -6.01
C GLY A 37 -19.17 1.15 -4.79
N ARG A 38 -18.55 -0.03 -4.66
CA ARG A 38 -18.79 -0.98 -3.58
C ARG A 38 -18.00 -0.61 -2.33
N LYS A 39 -18.60 -0.88 -1.18
CA LYS A 39 -17.87 -0.90 0.09
C LYS A 39 -16.92 -2.09 0.08
N THR A 40 -15.66 -1.84 0.43
CA THR A 40 -14.67 -2.90 0.60
C THR A 40 -15.15 -3.83 1.71
N PRO A 41 -15.31 -5.15 1.47
CA PRO A 41 -15.67 -6.07 2.53
C PRO A 41 -14.57 -6.13 3.58
N ALA A 42 -14.96 -6.40 4.83
CA ALA A 42 -14.03 -6.50 5.94
C ALA A 42 -12.93 -7.54 5.66
N LEU A 43 -11.73 -7.28 6.18
CA LEU A 43 -10.65 -8.27 6.18
C LEU A 43 -11.09 -9.48 7.01
N VAL A 44 -11.26 -10.62 6.34
CA VAL A 44 -11.42 -11.91 7.02
C VAL A 44 -10.01 -12.38 7.36
N LEU A 45 -9.60 -12.15 8.60
CA LEU A 45 -8.32 -12.61 9.11
C LEU A 45 -8.40 -14.13 9.31
N ARG A 46 -7.39 -14.85 8.81
CA ARG A 46 -7.31 -16.32 8.96
C ARG A 46 -6.94 -16.74 10.38
N GLU A 47 -6.26 -15.85 11.09
CA GLU A 47 -5.79 -15.98 12.46
C GLU A 47 -6.15 -14.69 13.22
N ASN A 48 -6.08 -14.66 14.55
CA ASN A 48 -6.31 -13.41 15.32
C ASN A 48 -5.26 -12.32 15.05
N THR A 49 -4.28 -12.59 14.19
CA THR A 49 -3.18 -11.70 13.81
C THR A 49 -3.29 -11.23 12.35
N CYS A 50 -2.73 -10.06 12.07
CA CYS A 50 -2.73 -9.40 10.78
C CYS A 50 -1.32 -8.89 10.48
N ARG A 51 -0.73 -9.35 9.38
CA ARG A 51 0.57 -8.88 8.90
C ARG A 51 0.42 -7.50 8.30
N VAL A 52 1.06 -6.50 8.90
CA VAL A 52 0.90 -5.10 8.48
C VAL A 52 2.17 -4.58 7.82
N GLY A 53 2.08 -4.21 6.55
CA GLY A 53 3.07 -3.40 5.87
C GLY A 53 2.86 -1.92 6.18
N VAL A 54 3.86 -1.24 6.72
CA VAL A 54 3.79 0.18 7.05
C VAL A 54 4.76 0.93 6.17
N LEU A 55 4.26 1.79 5.29
CA LEU A 55 5.11 2.65 4.48
C LEU A 55 5.40 3.95 5.22
N LEU A 56 6.67 4.15 5.55
CA LEU A 56 7.17 5.32 6.24
C LEU A 56 7.65 6.34 5.20
N GLY A 57 7.10 7.56 5.28
CA GLY A 57 7.51 8.68 4.45
C GLY A 57 8.44 9.62 5.20
N SER A 58 9.42 10.20 4.51
CA SER A 58 10.42 11.05 5.17
C SER A 58 9.88 12.21 5.99
N GLY A 59 10.44 12.40 7.18
CA GLY A 59 10.15 13.54 8.06
C GLY A 59 8.82 13.41 8.79
N GLY A 60 7.93 14.38 8.61
CA GLY A 60 6.64 14.47 9.32
C GLY A 60 5.71 13.27 9.08
N HIS A 61 5.75 12.67 7.88
CA HIS A 61 4.94 11.48 7.58
C HIS A 61 5.36 10.25 8.40
N THR A 62 6.66 10.08 8.72
CA THR A 62 7.11 9.02 9.63
C THR A 62 6.53 9.22 11.02
N SER A 63 6.58 10.45 11.54
CA SER A 63 5.99 10.76 12.86
C SER A 63 4.48 10.51 12.88
N GLU A 64 3.77 10.93 11.84
CA GLU A 64 2.34 10.62 11.66
C GLU A 64 2.09 9.10 11.67
N MET A 65 2.88 8.33 10.92
CA MET A 65 2.69 6.87 10.87
C MET A 65 3.01 6.18 12.20
N LEU A 66 4.05 6.61 12.92
CA LEU A 66 4.39 6.05 14.23
C LEU A 66 3.30 6.37 15.28
N ALA A 67 2.79 7.61 15.31
CA ALA A 67 1.68 7.99 16.18
C ALA A 67 0.40 7.17 15.90
N LEU A 68 0.09 6.92 14.62
CA LEU A 68 -1.02 6.05 14.25
C LEU A 68 -0.82 4.63 14.81
N LEU A 69 0.39 4.07 14.69
CA LEU A 69 0.71 2.72 15.19
C LEU A 69 0.70 2.62 16.72
N GLU A 70 0.86 3.73 17.45
CA GLU A 70 0.75 3.75 18.91
C GLU A 70 -0.66 3.37 19.37
N SER A 71 -1.67 3.78 18.62
CA SER A 71 -3.07 3.44 18.90
C SER A 71 -3.46 2.01 18.46
N MET A 72 -2.59 1.32 17.72
CA MET A 72 -2.85 -0.03 17.20
C MET A 72 -2.32 -1.11 18.15
N ASP A 73 -3.13 -2.16 18.35
CA ASP A 73 -2.78 -3.34 19.15
C ASP A 73 -1.60 -4.11 18.52
N ALA A 74 -0.47 -4.11 19.22
CA ALA A 74 0.77 -4.72 18.75
C ALA A 74 0.71 -6.24 18.63
N THR A 75 -0.22 -6.90 19.33
CA THR A 75 -0.39 -8.37 19.28
C THR A 75 -1.21 -8.78 18.07
N ARG A 76 -2.29 -8.03 17.78
CA ARG A 76 -3.15 -8.27 16.62
C ARG A 76 -2.52 -7.84 15.31
N TYR A 77 -1.73 -6.78 15.29
CA TYR A 77 -1.09 -6.28 14.07
C TYR A 77 0.38 -6.67 14.05
N SER A 78 0.65 -7.97 13.86
CA SER A 78 1.98 -8.57 13.86
C SER A 78 2.07 -9.74 12.87
N PRO A 79 3.24 -9.96 12.23
CA PRO A 79 4.42 -9.09 12.17
C PRO A 79 4.19 -7.78 11.40
N ARG A 80 5.02 -6.77 11.69
CA ARG A 80 5.03 -5.45 11.07
C ARG A 80 6.19 -5.32 10.10
N ILE A 81 5.91 -4.99 8.85
CA ILE A 81 6.90 -4.85 7.80
C ILE A 81 7.01 -3.36 7.47
N TYR A 82 8.06 -2.72 7.96
CA TYR A 82 8.33 -1.31 7.71
C TYR A 82 9.01 -1.14 6.36
N LEU A 83 8.37 -0.42 5.46
CA LEU A 83 8.91 0.00 4.18
C LEU A 83 9.46 1.42 4.35
N VAL A 84 10.78 1.57 4.35
CA VAL A 84 11.46 2.86 4.51
C VAL A 84 12.05 3.28 3.17
N THR A 85 11.98 4.57 2.84
CA THR A 85 12.61 5.06 1.61
C THR A 85 14.13 5.13 1.74
N GLN A 86 14.85 4.71 0.71
CA GLN A 86 16.31 4.77 0.64
C GLN A 86 16.82 6.20 0.86
N GLY A 87 17.88 6.32 1.67
CA GLY A 87 18.47 7.60 2.05
C GLY A 87 17.80 8.28 3.25
N ASP A 88 16.74 7.68 3.82
CA ASP A 88 16.07 8.18 5.02
C ASP A 88 16.49 7.40 6.28
N THR A 89 17.75 7.59 6.66
CA THR A 89 18.35 6.94 7.84
C THR A 89 17.66 7.34 9.14
N LEU A 90 17.17 8.59 9.22
CA LEU A 90 16.47 9.10 10.39
C LEU A 90 15.15 8.35 10.64
N SER A 91 14.36 8.10 9.59
CA SER A 91 13.11 7.34 9.74
C SER A 91 13.37 5.88 10.13
N GLU A 92 14.42 5.27 9.57
CA GLU A 92 14.84 3.91 9.95
C GLU A 92 15.24 3.83 11.42
N GLU A 93 16.08 4.75 11.89
CA GLU A 93 16.52 4.81 13.28
C GLU A 93 15.35 5.05 14.24
N ARG A 94 14.47 6.01 13.93
CA ARG A 94 13.26 6.28 14.70
C ARG A 94 12.37 5.06 14.84
N THR A 95 12.22 4.28 13.76
CA THR A 95 11.42 3.06 13.77
C THR A 95 12.03 1.99 14.67
N ARG A 96 13.37 1.82 14.63
CA ARG A 96 14.08 0.89 15.52
C ARG A 96 13.95 1.29 16.98
N VAL A 97 14.12 2.56 17.30
CA VAL A 97 13.98 3.09 18.66
C VAL A 97 12.55 2.89 19.16
N TRP A 98 11.56 3.20 18.33
CA TRP A 98 10.14 3.06 18.66
C TRP A 98 9.74 1.59 18.92
N GLU A 99 10.14 0.65 18.05
CA GLU A 99 9.91 -0.78 18.29
C GLU A 99 10.70 -1.30 19.50
N GLY A 100 11.91 -0.77 19.75
CA GLY A 100 12.72 -1.12 20.92
C GLY A 100 12.06 -0.73 22.24
N GLN A 101 11.50 0.48 22.32
CA GLN A 101 10.76 0.97 23.49
C GLN A 101 9.50 0.14 23.75
N ARG A 102 8.75 -0.20 22.69
CA ARG A 102 7.58 -1.09 22.82
C ARG A 102 7.96 -2.52 23.23
N GLY A 103 9.07 -3.03 22.72
CA GLY A 103 9.56 -4.37 23.04
C GLY A 103 9.98 -4.54 24.51
N GLN A 104 10.48 -3.47 25.14
CA GLN A 104 10.84 -3.48 26.57
C GLN A 104 9.63 -3.58 27.50
N GLN A 105 8.46 -3.09 27.09
CA GLN A 105 7.22 -3.23 27.87
C GLN A 105 6.69 -4.68 27.88
N ASP A 106 7.03 -5.48 26.88
CA ASP A 106 6.54 -6.86 26.69
C ASP A 106 7.50 -7.95 27.25
N GLY A 107 8.61 -7.58 27.88
CA GLY A 107 9.46 -8.45 28.71
C GLY A 107 10.30 -9.53 28.01
N ASP A 108 10.10 -9.81 26.72
CA ASP A 108 10.78 -10.91 26.00
C ASP A 108 11.55 -10.43 24.75
N HIS A 109 12.87 -10.27 24.87
CA HIS A 109 13.74 -9.81 23.78
C HIS A 109 13.76 -10.73 22.55
N ALA A 110 13.58 -12.05 22.71
CA ALA A 110 13.52 -12.99 21.59
C ALA A 110 12.23 -12.86 20.75
N ARG A 111 11.14 -12.35 21.33
CA ARG A 111 9.87 -12.10 20.63
C ARG A 111 9.90 -10.79 19.82
N ILE A 112 10.83 -9.88 20.10
CA ILE A 112 10.98 -8.58 19.41
C ILE A 112 11.45 -8.78 17.95
N MET A 113 12.44 -9.65 17.72
CA MET A 113 12.96 -9.96 16.37
C MET A 113 11.94 -10.66 15.47
N LEU A 114 10.97 -11.38 16.06
CA LEU A 114 9.87 -12.02 15.34
C LEU A 114 8.71 -11.06 15.02
N ARG A 115 8.73 -9.82 15.54
CA ARG A 115 7.61 -8.88 15.45
C ARG A 115 7.73 -7.86 14.34
N PHE A 116 8.94 -7.48 13.92
CA PHE A 116 9.08 -6.49 12.84
C PHE A 116 10.28 -6.73 11.91
N VAL A 117 10.15 -6.26 10.68
CA VAL A 117 11.20 -6.26 9.66
C VAL A 117 11.24 -4.89 9.00
N ILE A 118 12.44 -4.37 8.73
CA ILE A 118 12.62 -3.12 7.99
C ILE A 118 13.16 -3.45 6.59
N CYS A 119 12.50 -2.94 5.56
CA CYS A 119 12.85 -3.10 4.16
C CYS A 119 13.04 -1.72 3.51
N GLN A 120 14.11 -1.58 2.74
CA GLN A 120 14.44 -0.34 2.04
C GLN A 120 13.81 -0.33 0.64
N LEU A 121 13.15 0.77 0.28
CA LEU A 121 12.55 1.02 -1.04
C LEU A 121 13.19 2.24 -1.70
N PRO A 122 13.55 2.21 -2.98
CA PRO A 122 13.98 3.41 -3.67
C PRO A 122 12.86 4.47 -3.66
N ARG A 123 13.24 5.74 -3.70
CA ARG A 123 12.27 6.83 -3.67
C ARG A 123 11.61 6.97 -5.04
N ALA A 124 10.28 6.98 -5.09
CA ALA A 124 9.55 7.09 -6.37
C ALA A 124 9.83 8.41 -7.11
N ARG A 125 10.09 9.49 -6.38
CA ARG A 125 10.49 10.78 -6.93
C ARG A 125 11.39 11.52 -5.96
N ASN A 126 12.53 12.01 -6.45
CA ASN A 126 13.39 12.89 -5.67
C ASN A 126 12.83 14.32 -5.61
N VAL A 127 13.14 15.05 -4.54
CA VAL A 127 12.74 16.46 -4.41
C VAL A 127 13.41 17.25 -5.54
N GLY A 128 12.60 17.99 -6.32
CA GLY A 128 13.09 18.74 -7.49
C GLY A 128 13.25 17.94 -8.78
N GLN A 129 12.98 16.63 -8.78
CA GLN A 129 13.05 15.82 -10.00
C GLN A 129 11.96 16.22 -11.01
N SER A 130 12.34 16.29 -12.29
CA SER A 130 11.43 16.57 -13.40
C SER A 130 10.36 15.47 -13.54
N PHE A 131 9.14 15.86 -13.92
CA PHE A 131 8.05 14.92 -14.17
C PHE A 131 8.35 13.92 -15.28
N LEU A 132 9.31 14.22 -16.17
CA LEU A 132 9.70 13.36 -17.28
C LEU A 132 10.62 12.20 -16.86
N THR A 133 11.44 12.39 -15.83
CA THR A 133 12.34 11.33 -15.32
C THR A 133 11.72 10.54 -14.16
N ALA A 134 10.67 11.09 -13.54
CA ALA A 134 9.92 10.44 -12.47
C ALA A 134 9.34 9.04 -12.83
N PRO A 135 8.89 8.74 -14.06
CA PRO A 135 8.36 7.42 -14.38
C PRO A 135 9.39 6.30 -14.17
N TRP A 136 10.67 6.56 -14.48
CA TRP A 136 11.72 5.58 -14.30
C TRP A 136 11.95 5.22 -12.83
N SER A 137 12.05 6.22 -11.95
CA SER A 137 12.19 6.00 -10.50
C SER A 137 10.93 5.36 -9.88
N VAL A 138 9.74 5.68 -10.40
CA VAL A 138 8.49 5.01 -10.02
C VAL A 138 8.53 3.53 -10.40
N LEU A 139 9.00 3.18 -11.59
CA LEU A 139 9.13 1.78 -12.02
C LEU A 139 10.13 0.99 -11.17
N GLN A 140 11.28 1.60 -10.84
CA GLN A 140 12.25 1.00 -9.92
C GLN A 140 11.62 0.73 -8.55
N THR A 141 10.84 1.70 -8.04
CA THR A 141 10.08 1.55 -6.78
C THR A 141 9.05 0.43 -6.88
N ALA A 142 8.32 0.34 -7.99
CA ALA A 142 7.34 -0.70 -8.22
C ALA A 142 7.98 -2.09 -8.26
N TYR A 143 9.15 -2.23 -8.90
CA TYR A 143 9.90 -3.48 -8.95
C TYR A 143 10.38 -3.92 -7.57
N SER A 144 10.98 -3.02 -6.78
CA SER A 144 11.40 -3.34 -5.41
C SER A 144 10.19 -3.66 -4.52
N ALA A 145 9.09 -2.91 -4.65
CA ALA A 145 7.85 -3.17 -3.91
C ALA A 145 7.26 -4.54 -4.26
N ALA A 146 7.28 -4.93 -5.53
CA ALA A 146 6.85 -6.25 -5.99
C ALA A 146 7.62 -7.37 -5.28
N GLY A 147 8.96 -7.30 -5.24
CA GLY A 147 9.78 -8.29 -4.54
C GLY A 147 9.45 -8.40 -3.05
N ILE A 148 9.31 -7.26 -2.37
CA ILE A 148 9.01 -7.24 -0.92
C ILE A 148 7.60 -7.77 -0.64
N LEU A 149 6.59 -7.32 -1.38
CA LEU A 149 5.22 -7.78 -1.20
C LEU A 149 5.06 -9.27 -1.52
N TRP A 150 5.80 -9.78 -2.50
CA TRP A 150 5.82 -11.20 -2.83
C TRP A 150 6.42 -12.05 -1.72
N HIS A 151 7.53 -11.58 -1.13
CA HIS A 151 8.26 -12.31 -0.09
C HIS A 151 7.52 -12.30 1.25
N TYR A 152 7.12 -11.12 1.73
CA TYR A 152 6.53 -10.98 3.07
C TYR A 152 5.01 -11.14 3.11
N ARG A 153 4.33 -10.93 1.97
CA ARG A 153 2.87 -11.07 1.80
C ARG A 153 2.05 -10.43 2.94
N PRO A 154 2.13 -9.09 3.12
CA PRO A 154 1.32 -8.42 4.13
C PRO A 154 -0.18 -8.58 3.83
N ASP A 155 -0.98 -8.70 4.89
CA ASP A 155 -2.45 -8.74 4.79
C ASP A 155 -3.02 -7.33 4.58
N LEU A 156 -2.36 -6.34 5.18
CA LEU A 156 -2.74 -4.93 5.12
C LEU A 156 -1.50 -4.06 4.89
N ILE A 157 -1.57 -3.13 3.95
CA ILE A 157 -0.60 -2.04 3.80
C ILE A 157 -1.25 -0.76 4.31
N VAL A 158 -0.59 -0.10 5.27
CA VAL A 158 -0.95 1.23 5.74
C VAL A 158 0.09 2.22 5.26
N CYS A 159 -0.36 3.32 4.65
CA CYS A 159 0.53 4.33 4.12
C CYS A 159 -0.08 5.73 4.24
N ASN A 160 0.79 6.73 4.37
CA ASN A 160 0.43 8.15 4.41
C ASN A 160 1.51 8.94 3.68
N GLY A 161 1.13 9.84 2.77
CA GLY A 161 2.03 10.90 2.30
C GLY A 161 2.70 10.67 0.94
N PRO A 162 3.96 10.18 0.88
CA PRO A 162 4.84 10.42 -0.26
C PRO A 162 4.38 9.72 -1.53
N GLY A 163 4.86 10.22 -2.68
CA GLY A 163 4.57 9.61 -3.98
C GLY A 163 4.93 8.11 -4.07
N THR A 164 5.84 7.62 -3.21
CA THR A 164 6.18 6.19 -3.06
C THR A 164 4.98 5.32 -2.68
N CYS A 165 3.96 5.86 -2.02
CA CYS A 165 2.72 5.12 -1.71
C CYS A 165 2.00 4.64 -2.98
N VAL A 166 2.11 5.40 -4.08
CA VAL A 166 1.43 5.08 -5.35
C VAL A 166 1.89 3.74 -5.92
N PRO A 167 3.18 3.54 -6.28
CA PRO A 167 3.62 2.27 -6.84
C PRO A 167 3.39 1.09 -5.89
N VAL A 168 3.54 1.27 -4.57
CA VAL A 168 3.31 0.19 -3.59
C VAL A 168 1.84 -0.26 -3.60
N CYS A 169 0.89 0.68 -3.56
CA CYS A 169 -0.54 0.33 -3.58
C CYS A 169 -0.98 -0.24 -4.92
N VAL A 170 -0.42 0.27 -6.03
CA VAL A 170 -0.70 -0.25 -7.38
C VAL A 170 -0.24 -1.70 -7.51
N ILE A 171 0.97 -2.03 -7.04
CA ILE A 171 1.46 -3.42 -7.05
C ILE A 171 0.61 -4.32 -6.17
N ALA A 172 0.20 -3.86 -4.98
CA ALA A 172 -0.71 -4.63 -4.12
C ALA A 172 -2.05 -4.92 -4.81
N LEU A 173 -2.62 -3.93 -5.53
CA LEU A 173 -3.83 -4.12 -6.32
C LEU A 173 -3.62 -5.12 -7.47
N ILE A 174 -2.50 -5.03 -8.20
CA ILE A 174 -2.14 -5.96 -9.28
C ILE A 174 -2.02 -7.39 -8.73
N TYR A 175 -1.30 -7.58 -7.62
CA TYR A 175 -1.15 -8.89 -7.00
C TYR A 175 -2.47 -9.48 -6.56
N ARG A 176 -3.38 -8.64 -6.04
CA ARG A 176 -4.73 -9.08 -5.67
C ARG A 176 -5.59 -9.43 -6.89
N ALA A 177 -5.47 -8.64 -7.97
CA ALA A 177 -6.12 -8.90 -9.24
C ALA A 177 -5.63 -10.22 -9.86
N LEU A 178 -4.34 -10.53 -9.76
CA LEU A 178 -3.73 -11.77 -10.22
C LEU A 178 -3.83 -12.95 -9.24
N TRP A 179 -4.65 -12.85 -8.18
CA TRP A 179 -4.80 -13.88 -7.14
C TRP A 179 -3.50 -14.27 -6.41
N LEU A 180 -2.45 -13.47 -6.52
CA LEU A 180 -1.13 -13.76 -5.96
C LEU A 180 -1.08 -13.49 -4.45
N CYS A 181 -1.59 -12.33 -4.01
CA CYS A 181 -1.59 -11.91 -2.62
C CYS A 181 -2.90 -11.16 -2.30
N PRO A 182 -3.64 -11.52 -1.23
CA PRO A 182 -4.90 -10.88 -0.86
C PRO A 182 -4.71 -9.55 -0.10
N THR A 183 -3.62 -8.83 -0.34
CA THR A 183 -3.22 -7.63 0.40
C THR A 183 -4.25 -6.50 0.24
N ARG A 184 -4.68 -5.93 1.36
CA ARG A 184 -5.52 -4.72 1.42
C ARG A 184 -4.68 -3.47 1.58
N THR A 185 -5.23 -2.34 1.16
CA THR A 185 -4.55 -1.04 1.20
C THR A 185 -5.39 -0.03 1.97
N LEU A 186 -4.77 0.59 2.96
CA LEU A 186 -5.28 1.69 3.74
C LEU A 186 -4.39 2.91 3.50
N TYR A 187 -4.96 3.94 2.90
CA TYR A 187 -4.29 5.23 2.79
C TYR A 187 -4.87 6.19 3.81
N VAL A 188 -4.01 6.77 4.65
CA VAL A 188 -4.35 7.84 5.58
C VAL A 188 -3.81 9.13 5.00
N GLU A 189 -4.68 10.09 4.72
CA GLU A 189 -4.23 11.41 4.28
C GLU A 189 -3.54 12.16 5.42
N SER A 190 -2.46 12.87 5.09
CA SER A 190 -1.66 13.61 6.05
C SER A 190 -2.48 14.65 6.80
N PHE A 191 -2.13 14.85 8.07
CA PHE A 191 -2.79 15.80 8.96
C PHE A 191 -2.74 17.24 8.42
N ALA A 192 -1.65 17.60 7.72
CA ALA A 192 -1.48 18.92 7.11
C ALA A 192 -2.49 19.24 6.00
N ARG A 193 -3.27 18.27 5.52
CA ARG A 193 -4.25 18.45 4.43
C ARG A 193 -5.65 18.65 5.00
N THR A 194 -6.03 19.90 5.22
CA THR A 194 -7.33 20.27 5.80
C THR A 194 -8.45 20.41 4.76
N SER A 195 -8.15 21.00 3.59
CA SER A 195 -9.17 21.41 2.61
C SER A 195 -9.13 20.66 1.29
N THR A 196 -7.96 20.11 0.91
CA THR A 196 -7.77 19.39 -0.35
C THR A 196 -6.85 18.19 -0.18
N LEU A 197 -7.17 17.08 -0.88
CA LEU A 197 -6.28 15.91 -0.92
C LEU A 197 -4.92 16.26 -1.52
N SER A 198 -3.88 15.56 -1.07
CA SER A 198 -2.56 15.62 -1.70
C SER A 198 -2.60 15.02 -3.11
N LEU A 199 -1.57 15.24 -3.93
CA LEU A 199 -1.51 14.62 -5.26
C LEU A 199 -1.54 13.09 -5.15
N THR A 200 -0.76 12.53 -4.22
CA THR A 200 -0.78 11.10 -3.86
C THR A 200 -2.18 10.67 -3.46
N GLY A 201 -2.82 11.40 -2.55
CA GLY A 201 -4.18 11.11 -2.09
C GLY A 201 -5.20 11.12 -3.21
N ARG A 202 -5.13 12.08 -4.15
CA ARG A 202 -6.01 12.11 -5.33
C ARG A 202 -5.84 10.89 -6.24
N ILE A 203 -4.60 10.46 -6.48
CA ILE A 203 -4.31 9.27 -7.31
C ILE A 203 -4.78 8.01 -6.61
N LEU A 204 -4.49 7.88 -5.32
CA LEU A 204 -4.81 6.69 -4.54
C LEU A 204 -6.28 6.60 -4.17
N TYR A 205 -7.01 7.73 -4.14
CA TYR A 205 -8.43 7.76 -3.83
C TYR A 205 -9.18 6.66 -4.59
N PRO A 206 -9.30 6.60 -5.92
CA PRO A 206 -10.07 5.52 -6.54
C PRO A 206 -9.50 4.10 -6.36
N LEU A 207 -8.21 3.97 -6.01
CA LEU A 207 -7.46 2.72 -6.06
C LEU A 207 -7.46 1.94 -4.74
N VAL A 208 -7.35 2.64 -3.61
CA VAL A 208 -7.18 1.98 -2.30
C VAL A 208 -8.50 1.48 -1.73
N ASP A 209 -8.43 0.39 -0.96
CA ASP A 209 -9.58 -0.23 -0.32
C ASP A 209 -10.26 0.69 0.69
N ASN A 210 -9.45 1.32 1.54
CA ASN A 210 -9.91 2.27 2.54
C ASN A 210 -9.09 3.54 2.44
N PHE A 211 -9.78 4.67 2.38
CA PHE A 211 -9.17 5.99 2.35
C PHE A 211 -9.64 6.76 3.57
N VAL A 212 -8.73 7.14 4.44
CA VAL A 212 -9.03 7.82 5.71
C VAL A 212 -8.59 9.27 5.64
N VAL A 213 -9.45 10.15 6.14
CA VAL A 213 -9.19 11.59 6.29
C VAL A 213 -9.38 12.01 7.73
N GLN A 214 -8.63 13.03 8.13
CA GLN A 214 -8.63 13.53 9.51
C GLN A 214 -9.47 14.79 9.69
N TRP A 215 -9.98 15.35 8.60
CA TRP A 215 -10.76 16.59 8.57
C TRP A 215 -12.15 16.33 7.97
N PRO A 216 -13.24 16.81 8.62
CA PRO A 216 -14.60 16.57 8.14
C PRO A 216 -14.89 17.28 6.80
N GLU A 217 -14.21 18.39 6.50
CA GLU A 217 -14.33 19.12 5.23
C GLU A 217 -13.93 18.24 4.04
N LEU A 218 -12.88 17.42 4.22
CA LEU A 218 -12.45 16.46 3.20
C LEU A 218 -13.52 15.39 2.98
N GLN A 219 -14.14 14.86 4.03
CA GLN A 219 -15.19 13.85 3.87
C GLN A 219 -16.39 14.40 3.11
N LYS A 220 -16.80 15.65 3.38
CA LYS A 220 -17.90 16.31 2.65
C LYS A 220 -17.62 16.39 1.14
N ARG A 221 -16.36 16.63 0.76
CA ARG A 221 -15.93 16.71 -0.64
C ARG A 221 -15.65 15.34 -1.28
N TYR A 222 -15.23 14.37 -0.47
CA TYR A 222 -14.81 13.05 -0.90
C TYR A 222 -15.62 11.99 -0.14
N PRO A 223 -16.84 11.66 -0.58
CA PRO A 223 -17.80 10.86 0.21
C PRO A 223 -17.36 9.42 0.50
N ARG A 224 -16.38 8.89 -0.25
CA ARG A 224 -15.80 7.56 0.00
C ARG A 224 -14.72 7.60 1.08
N ALA A 225 -14.22 8.78 1.43
CA ALA A 225 -13.25 8.94 2.50
C ALA A 225 -13.93 8.69 3.86
N LEU A 226 -13.24 7.95 4.72
CA LEU A 226 -13.67 7.67 6.08
C LEU A 226 -13.07 8.74 6.99
N TYR A 227 -13.94 9.58 7.57
CA TYR A 227 -13.52 10.49 8.63
C TYR A 227 -13.36 9.72 9.94
N ARG A 228 -12.18 9.85 10.58
CA ARG A 228 -11.86 9.19 11.85
C ARG A 228 -11.33 10.15 12.92
N GLY A 229 -11.45 11.45 12.70
CA GLY A 229 -10.87 12.46 13.58
C GLY A 229 -9.35 12.52 13.46
N VAL A 230 -8.72 13.11 14.48
CA VAL A 230 -7.26 13.26 14.56
C VAL A 230 -6.65 11.91 14.96
N LEU A 231 -5.80 11.37 14.10
CA LEU A 231 -5.18 10.05 14.27
C LEU A 231 -3.69 10.12 14.61
N VAL A 232 -3.14 11.34 14.66
CA VAL A 232 -1.71 11.64 14.82
C VAL A 232 -1.49 12.83 15.72
#